data_AF-A0A9R1R6K7-F1
#
_entry.id   AF-A0A9R1R6K7-F1
#
_cell.length_a   1.000
_cell.length_b   1.000
_cell.length_c   1.000
_cell.angle_alpha   90.00
_cell.angle_beta   90.00
_cell.angle_gamma   90.00
#
_symmetry.space_group_name_H-M   'P 1'
#
loop_
_entity.id
_entity.type
_entity.pdbx_description
1 polymer ?
#
loop_
_entity_poly.entity_id
_entity_poly.type
_entity_poly.pdbx_seq_one_letter_code
_entity_poly.pdbx_strand_id
1 'polypeptide(L)'
;MLNLGTMIVFLYAACLMTFSDASNIVESNYGFSVVDANSLEFVFNNAPEAAKWLKDNSELSLKEKYRSDRSTWVALYPVPFLFSGSLKFPAQTEEIRKHHQHFPQLVVQKTSSNNWNRRMHLQLSLGSLSEVWTTSLNITGPLSNWSFADNTLPAPQTVSGGPPSYICRLTGQSNENWSFWLEANSSEPLRIDVAVLDQFLVDSTKELKSLFPSWADMTVFTTFFSTYYL
;
A
#
# COMPACT_ATOMS: atom_id res chain seq x y z
N MET A 1 -0.57 -34.34 19.57
CA MET A 1 -0.46 -33.30 18.53
C MET A 1 -1.87 -32.77 18.33
N LEU A 2 -2.19 -31.59 18.87
CA LEU A 2 -3.52 -30.99 18.71
C LEU A 2 -3.63 -30.54 17.26
N ASN A 3 -4.62 -31.08 16.54
CA ASN A 3 -4.96 -30.67 15.19
C ASN A 3 -5.69 -29.32 15.28
N LEU A 4 -4.92 -28.26 15.50
CA LEU A 4 -5.38 -26.90 15.28
C LEU A 4 -5.64 -26.82 13.77
N GLY A 5 -6.90 -26.68 13.37
CA GLY A 5 -7.25 -26.48 11.96
C GLY A 5 -6.41 -25.36 11.34
N THR A 6 -6.22 -25.40 10.03
CA THR A 6 -5.40 -24.43 9.29
C THR A 6 -5.77 -23.01 9.70
N MET A 7 -4.81 -22.31 10.31
CA MET A 7 -5.01 -20.94 10.78
C MET A 7 -4.55 -20.00 9.67
N ILE A 8 -5.43 -19.12 9.20
CA ILE A 8 -5.09 -18.14 8.16
C ILE A 8 -4.49 -16.91 8.83
N VAL A 9 -3.21 -16.68 8.58
CA VAL A 9 -2.44 -15.51 9.02
C VAL A 9 -2.20 -14.63 7.80
N PHE A 10 -2.57 -13.35 7.87
CA PHE A 10 -2.15 -12.40 6.83
C PHE A 10 -0.87 -11.73 7.31
N LEU A 11 0.24 -12.05 6.65
CA LEU A 11 1.48 -11.31 6.79
C LEU A 11 1.47 -10.20 5.76
N TYR A 12 1.42 -8.96 6.19
CA TYR A 12 1.42 -7.83 5.27
C TYR A 12 2.74 -7.07 5.41
N ALA A 13 3.59 -7.04 4.40
CA ALA A 13 4.70 -6.09 4.38
C ALA A 13 4.19 -4.74 3.85
N ALA A 14 4.32 -3.68 4.64
CA ALA A 14 3.95 -2.32 4.28
C ALA A 14 5.22 -1.49 4.01
N CYS A 15 5.47 -1.14 2.75
CA CYS A 15 6.53 -0.19 2.41
C CYS A 15 5.92 1.19 2.16
N LEU A 16 6.09 2.11 3.12
CA LEU A 16 5.67 3.49 2.97
C LEU A 16 6.79 4.28 2.28
N MET A 17 6.57 4.61 1.02
CA MET A 17 7.41 5.59 0.33
C MET A 17 6.84 6.98 0.62
N THR A 18 7.70 7.98 0.66
CA THR A 18 7.29 9.34 1.04
C THR A 18 7.78 10.34 0.02
N PHE A 19 7.24 11.54 0.20
CA PHE A 19 6.93 12.53 -0.78
C PHE A 19 8.09 13.02 -1.65
N SER A 20 7.65 13.47 -2.82
CA SER A 20 8.28 14.34 -3.82
C SER A 20 9.15 13.72 -4.91
N ASP A 21 9.57 12.45 -4.83
CA ASP A 21 10.44 11.92 -5.92
C ASP A 21 10.31 10.43 -6.24
N ALA A 22 9.39 9.68 -5.62
CA ALA A 22 9.22 8.22 -5.82
C ALA A 22 10.50 7.37 -5.67
N SER A 23 11.63 7.96 -5.27
CA SER A 23 12.96 7.34 -5.19
C SER A 23 13.38 7.06 -3.75
N ASN A 24 12.70 7.66 -2.77
CA ASN A 24 13.05 7.58 -1.35
C ASN A 24 11.97 6.86 -0.52
N ILE A 25 12.36 5.71 0.02
CA ILE A 25 11.60 4.99 1.05
C ILE A 25 11.84 5.71 2.38
N VAL A 26 10.78 6.14 3.06
CA VAL A 26 10.88 6.85 4.36
C VAL A 26 10.46 5.98 5.51
N GLU A 27 9.58 5.01 5.28
CA GLU A 27 9.26 4.00 6.27
C GLU A 27 9.12 2.65 5.57
N SER A 28 9.72 1.61 6.14
CA SER A 28 9.45 0.24 5.72
C SER A 28 9.14 -0.58 6.95
N ASN A 29 8.04 -1.32 6.90
CA ASN A 29 7.57 -2.08 8.05
C ASN A 29 6.88 -3.39 7.64
N TYR A 30 7.01 -4.40 8.49
CA TYR A 30 6.11 -5.54 8.51
C TYR A 30 4.88 -5.22 9.36
N GLY A 31 3.71 -5.49 8.81
CA GLY A 31 2.42 -5.49 9.47
C GLY A 31 1.88 -6.92 9.59
N PHE A 32 1.36 -7.26 10.75
CA PHE A 32 0.78 -8.57 11.02
C PHE A 32 -0.68 -8.42 11.38
N SER A 33 -1.54 -9.29 10.85
CA SER A 33 -2.95 -9.38 11.22
C SER A 33 -3.44 -10.82 11.09
N VAL A 34 -4.32 -11.24 12.00
CA VAL A 34 -4.87 -12.60 12.04
C VAL A 34 -6.38 -12.54 11.87
N VAL A 35 -6.94 -13.48 11.10
CA VAL A 35 -8.37 -13.57 10.77
C VAL A 35 -9.04 -14.72 11.54
N ASP A 36 -8.30 -15.31 12.47
CA ASP A 36 -8.70 -16.44 13.29
C ASP A 36 -9.10 -15.97 14.71
N ALA A 37 -9.73 -16.86 15.47
CA ALA A 37 -10.02 -16.66 16.89
C ALA A 37 -8.75 -16.56 17.74
N ASN A 38 -7.64 -17.13 17.28
CA ASN A 38 -6.36 -17.07 17.97
C ASN A 38 -5.65 -15.73 17.74
N SER A 39 -5.07 -15.16 18.79
CA SER A 39 -4.39 -13.86 18.74
C SER A 39 -3.00 -13.94 18.09
N LEU A 40 -2.45 -12.79 17.68
CA LEU A 40 -1.04 -12.71 17.23
C LEU A 40 -0.04 -13.19 18.30
N GLU A 41 -0.36 -13.00 19.58
CA GLU A 41 0.43 -13.54 20.69
C GLU A 41 0.48 -15.07 20.65
N PHE A 42 -0.66 -15.74 20.39
CA PHE A 42 -0.68 -17.19 20.22
C PHE A 42 0.22 -17.64 19.06
N VAL A 43 0.21 -16.90 17.93
CA VAL A 43 1.07 -17.21 16.78
C VAL A 43 2.54 -17.09 17.16
N PHE A 44 2.95 -15.99 17.77
CA PHE A 44 4.36 -15.77 18.16
C PHE A 44 4.84 -16.71 19.26
N ASN A 45 3.95 -17.14 20.18
CA ASN A 45 4.27 -18.17 21.17
C ASN A 45 4.59 -19.53 20.52
N ASN A 46 4.00 -19.82 19.35
CA ASN A 46 4.27 -21.03 18.58
C ASN A 46 5.29 -20.82 17.44
N ALA A 47 5.75 -19.58 17.23
CA ALA A 47 6.77 -19.19 16.27
C ALA A 47 7.88 -18.36 16.96
N PRO A 48 8.56 -18.90 17.98
CA PRO A 48 9.49 -18.12 18.80
C PRO A 48 10.69 -17.61 18.00
N GLU A 49 11.10 -18.33 16.95
CA GLU A 49 12.17 -17.91 16.06
C GLU A 49 11.76 -16.70 15.21
N ALA A 50 10.52 -16.66 14.71
CA ALA A 50 9.98 -15.51 14.00
C ALA A 50 9.88 -14.27 14.92
N ALA A 51 9.39 -14.47 16.16
CA ALA A 51 9.35 -13.40 17.16
C ALA A 51 10.76 -12.88 17.47
N LYS A 52 11.73 -13.78 17.67
CA LYS A 52 13.12 -13.41 17.91
C LYS A 52 13.73 -12.67 16.72
N TRP A 53 13.50 -13.14 15.49
CA TRP A 53 13.98 -12.47 14.28
C TRP A 53 13.43 -11.04 14.20
N LEU A 54 12.13 -10.85 14.47
CA LEU A 54 11.52 -9.50 14.51
C LEU A 54 12.10 -8.64 15.63
N LYS A 55 12.44 -9.23 16.78
CA LYS A 55 13.05 -8.54 17.93
C LYS A 55 14.50 -8.13 17.71
N ASP A 56 15.29 -9.01 17.12
CA ASP A 56 16.68 -8.69 16.82
C ASP A 56 16.76 -7.58 15.75
N ASN A 57 15.68 -7.42 14.97
CA ASN A 57 15.48 -6.33 14.01
C ASN A 57 14.64 -5.14 14.54
N SER A 58 14.09 -5.19 15.76
CA SER A 58 13.26 -4.11 16.32
C SER A 58 12.94 -4.23 17.82
N GLU A 59 12.59 -3.13 18.50
CA GLU A 59 12.03 -3.22 19.85
C GLU A 59 10.62 -3.84 19.81
N LEU A 60 10.49 -5.15 20.11
CA LEU A 60 9.18 -5.79 20.23
C LEU A 60 8.37 -5.18 21.38
N SER A 61 7.40 -4.33 21.04
CA SER A 61 6.29 -4.03 21.93
C SER A 61 5.02 -4.65 21.34
N LEU A 62 4.55 -5.76 21.91
CA LEU A 62 3.27 -6.42 21.56
C LEU A 62 2.04 -5.60 21.96
N LYS A 63 2.22 -4.33 22.39
CA LYS A 63 1.12 -3.42 22.61
C LYS A 63 0.55 -3.03 21.25
N GLU A 64 -0.73 -3.31 21.04
CA GLU A 64 -1.51 -2.80 19.91
C GLU A 64 -1.37 -1.27 19.83
N LYS A 65 -0.48 -0.81 18.94
CA LYS A 65 -0.18 0.62 18.77
C LYS A 65 -0.50 1.11 17.37
N TYR A 66 -0.73 0.21 16.42
CA TYR A 66 -0.96 0.59 15.05
C TYR A 66 -2.45 0.86 14.81
N ARG A 67 -2.80 2.14 14.79
CA ARG A 67 -4.01 2.64 14.14
C ARG A 67 -3.56 3.32 12.87
N SER A 68 -3.82 2.71 11.72
CA SER A 68 -3.72 3.45 10.47
C SER A 68 -4.73 4.62 10.53
N ASP A 69 -4.41 5.74 9.90
CA ASP A 69 -5.34 6.86 9.81
C ASP A 69 -6.41 6.51 8.77
N ARG A 70 -7.69 6.76 9.08
CA ARG A 70 -8.79 6.59 8.11
C ARG A 70 -8.59 7.47 6.88
N SER A 71 -7.73 8.48 6.96
CA SER A 71 -7.34 9.34 5.84
C SER A 71 -6.28 8.71 4.91
N THR A 72 -5.67 7.58 5.28
CA THR A 72 -4.65 6.89 4.49
C THR A 72 -5.29 5.84 3.59
N TRP A 73 -5.28 6.11 2.30
CA TRP A 73 -5.73 5.17 1.27
C TRP A 73 -4.62 4.16 0.95
N VAL A 74 -4.98 2.93 0.60
CA VAL A 74 -4.03 1.84 0.33
C VAL A 74 -4.59 0.93 -0.77
N ALA A 75 -3.74 0.10 -1.36
CA ALA A 75 -4.09 -0.71 -2.54
C ALA A 75 -5.18 -1.75 -2.22
N LEU A 76 -5.10 -2.37 -1.05
CA LEU A 76 -6.18 -3.12 -0.42
C LEU A 76 -6.76 -2.29 0.71
N TYR A 77 -8.05 -2.47 1.04
CA TYR A 77 -8.60 -1.90 2.28
C TYR A 77 -7.62 -2.22 3.42
N PRO A 78 -7.20 -1.23 4.22
CA PRO A 78 -6.05 -1.43 5.09
C PRO A 78 -6.34 -2.57 6.05
N VAL A 79 -5.68 -3.71 5.79
CA VAL A 79 -5.92 -4.99 6.47
C VAL A 79 -5.86 -4.83 8.00
N PRO A 80 -4.99 -3.98 8.56
CA PRO A 80 -5.00 -3.70 10.00
C PRO A 80 -6.26 -3.06 10.58
N PHE A 81 -7.16 -2.49 9.76
CA PHE A 81 -8.48 -2.04 10.23
C PHE A 81 -9.54 -3.13 10.20
N LEU A 82 -9.34 -4.19 9.42
CA LEU A 82 -10.27 -5.30 9.37
C LEU A 82 -10.18 -6.17 10.64
N PHE A 83 -9.05 -6.11 11.35
CA PHE A 83 -8.75 -6.99 12.47
C PHE A 83 -8.21 -6.18 13.66
N SER A 84 -8.83 -6.32 14.82
CA SER A 84 -8.24 -5.85 16.09
C SER A 84 -6.98 -6.66 16.40
N GLY A 85 -5.94 -6.04 16.94
CA GLY A 85 -4.74 -6.77 17.35
C GLY A 85 -3.52 -6.64 16.45
N SER A 86 -3.56 -5.87 15.37
CA SER A 86 -2.45 -5.79 14.41
C SER A 86 -1.16 -5.23 15.03
N LEU A 87 -0.04 -5.82 14.62
CA LEU A 87 1.30 -5.44 15.06
C LEU A 87 2.11 -4.88 13.89
N LYS A 88 3.00 -3.93 14.17
CA LYS A 88 3.88 -3.29 13.19
C LYS A 88 5.33 -3.38 13.68
N PHE A 89 6.23 -3.83 12.81
CA PHE A 89 7.66 -3.97 13.07
C PHE A 89 8.46 -3.29 11.96
N PRO A 90 9.53 -2.55 12.26
CA PRO A 90 10.49 -2.06 11.27
C PRO A 90 10.94 -3.16 10.31
N ALA A 91 11.11 -2.80 9.04
CA ALA A 91 11.68 -3.65 8.01
C ALA A 91 12.92 -2.98 7.39
N GLN A 92 13.87 -3.79 6.91
CA GLN A 92 15.10 -3.28 6.33
C GLN A 92 14.85 -2.73 4.92
N THR A 93 15.08 -1.43 4.75
CA THR A 93 14.87 -0.73 3.48
C THR A 93 15.84 -1.15 2.36
N GLU A 94 17.06 -1.53 2.72
CA GLU A 94 18.12 -1.84 1.74
C GLU A 94 17.81 -3.10 0.92
N GLU A 95 17.17 -4.11 1.53
CA GLU A 95 16.73 -5.31 0.81
C GLU A 95 15.66 -4.99 -0.24
N ILE A 96 14.75 -4.05 0.04
CA ILE A 96 13.75 -3.60 -0.93
C ILE A 96 14.45 -2.92 -2.13
N ARG A 97 15.47 -2.10 -1.88
CA ARG A 97 16.25 -1.42 -2.93
C ARG A 97 17.08 -2.38 -3.79
N LYS A 98 17.59 -3.46 -3.20
CA LYS A 98 18.33 -4.50 -3.92
C LYS A 98 17.47 -5.18 -4.99
N HIS A 99 16.19 -5.40 -4.70
CA HIS A 99 15.26 -6.08 -5.61
C HIS A 99 14.48 -5.14 -6.53
N HIS A 100 14.28 -3.87 -6.14
CA HIS A 100 13.53 -2.88 -6.92
C HIS A 100 14.40 -1.67 -7.26
N GLN A 101 14.87 -1.61 -8.51
CA GLN A 101 15.68 -0.49 -9.00
C GLN A 101 14.87 0.78 -9.21
N HIS A 102 13.63 0.63 -9.70
CA HIS A 102 12.69 1.72 -9.91
C HIS A 102 11.39 1.41 -9.17
N PHE A 103 10.91 2.36 -8.37
CA PHE A 103 9.65 2.24 -7.66
C PHE A 103 8.48 2.78 -8.50
N PRO A 104 7.24 2.44 -8.14
CA PRO A 104 6.06 3.07 -8.72
C PRO A 104 6.10 4.59 -8.60
N GLN A 105 5.86 5.27 -9.71
CA GLN A 105 5.95 6.71 -9.80
C GLN A 105 4.86 7.32 -10.68
N LEU A 106 4.33 8.46 -10.24
CA LEU A 106 3.43 9.31 -11.02
C LEU A 106 4.19 10.56 -11.49
N VAL A 107 4.15 10.82 -12.80
CA VAL A 107 4.85 11.95 -13.43
C VAL A 107 3.84 12.84 -14.16
N VAL A 108 3.98 14.15 -14.00
CA VAL A 108 3.22 15.15 -14.79
C VAL A 108 3.92 15.38 -16.12
N GLN A 109 3.26 15.01 -17.21
CA GLN A 109 3.80 15.15 -18.57
C GLN A 109 3.52 16.54 -19.14
N LYS A 110 2.29 17.03 -18.96
CA LYS A 110 1.85 18.31 -19.51
C LYS A 110 0.71 18.88 -18.68
N THR A 111 0.74 20.19 -18.49
CA THR A 111 -0.37 20.94 -17.90
C THR A 111 -0.88 21.96 -18.89
N SER A 112 -2.20 22.08 -19.00
CA SER A 112 -2.89 23.12 -19.77
C SER A 112 -3.98 23.74 -18.91
N SER A 113 -4.15 25.06 -18.99
CA SER A 113 -5.20 25.78 -18.26
C SER A 113 -5.95 26.72 -19.19
N ASN A 114 -7.28 26.81 -19.03
CA ASN A 114 -8.11 27.79 -19.71
C ASN A 114 -9.17 28.33 -18.75
N ASN A 115 -9.24 29.65 -18.58
CA ASN A 115 -10.35 30.38 -17.96
C ASN A 115 -11.05 29.76 -16.73
N TRP A 116 -10.39 28.86 -15.97
CA TRP A 116 -10.71 28.20 -14.67
C TRP A 116 -10.58 26.66 -14.65
N ASN A 117 -10.51 25.99 -15.80
CA ASN A 117 -10.21 24.55 -15.82
C ASN A 117 -8.72 24.33 -16.06
N ARG A 118 -8.14 23.40 -15.31
CA ARG A 118 -6.78 22.90 -15.53
C ARG A 118 -6.82 21.41 -15.83
N ARG A 119 -6.20 21.03 -16.94
CA ARG A 119 -6.03 19.63 -17.34
C ARG A 119 -4.56 19.25 -17.20
N MET A 120 -4.33 18.14 -16.50
CA MET A 120 -3.01 17.58 -16.25
C MET A 120 -2.94 16.21 -16.91
N HIS A 121 -1.98 16.04 -17.81
CA HIS A 121 -1.63 14.75 -18.39
C HIS A 121 -0.59 14.08 -17.50
N LEU A 122 -0.91 12.88 -17.06
CA LEU A 122 -0.17 12.12 -16.08
C LEU A 122 0.27 10.78 -16.67
N GLN A 123 1.42 10.32 -16.23
CA GLN A 123 1.93 9.00 -16.54
C GLN A 123 2.28 8.28 -15.24
N LEU A 124 1.66 7.12 -15.04
CA LEU A 124 1.97 6.21 -13.95
C LEU A 124 2.85 5.08 -14.48
N SER A 125 4.04 4.95 -13.90
CA SER A 125 4.93 3.81 -14.11
C SER A 125 4.90 2.92 -12.88
N LEU A 126 4.82 1.61 -13.07
CA LEU A 126 4.93 0.62 -12.00
C LEU A 126 6.40 0.30 -11.64
N GLY A 127 7.36 0.90 -12.34
CA GLY A 127 8.78 0.69 -12.09
C GLY A 127 9.21 -0.76 -12.36
N SER A 128 10.04 -1.30 -11.47
CA SER A 128 10.63 -2.64 -11.55
C SER A 128 9.85 -3.70 -10.77
N LEU A 129 8.58 -3.44 -10.41
CA LEU A 129 7.73 -4.43 -9.76
C LEU A 129 7.37 -5.55 -10.73
N SER A 130 7.43 -6.80 -10.28
CA SER A 130 7.26 -7.96 -11.16
C SER A 130 5.95 -8.72 -10.98
N GLU A 131 5.34 -8.70 -9.79
CA GLU A 131 4.14 -9.48 -9.46
C GLU A 131 3.02 -8.55 -8.94
N VAL A 132 2.76 -7.48 -9.70
CA VAL A 132 1.73 -6.49 -9.36
C VAL A 132 0.34 -7.11 -9.45
N TRP A 133 -0.36 -7.16 -8.32
CA TRP A 133 -1.74 -7.63 -8.26
C TRP A 133 -2.71 -6.49 -8.57
N THR A 134 -2.56 -5.35 -7.91
CA THR A 134 -3.47 -4.20 -8.09
C THR A 134 -2.77 -2.88 -7.82
N THR A 135 -3.19 -1.86 -8.55
CA THR A 135 -2.83 -0.46 -8.28
C THR A 135 -4.10 0.35 -8.02
N SER A 136 -4.09 1.15 -6.97
CA SER A 136 -5.18 2.04 -6.60
C SER A 136 -4.71 3.49 -6.65
N LEU A 137 -5.51 4.33 -7.29
CA LEU A 137 -5.40 5.78 -7.29
C LEU A 137 -6.56 6.34 -6.47
N ASN A 138 -6.26 7.14 -5.47
CA ASN A 138 -7.25 7.95 -4.77
C ASN A 138 -6.99 9.43 -5.06
N ILE A 139 -7.92 10.08 -5.75
CA ILE A 139 -7.82 11.47 -6.18
C ILE A 139 -8.76 12.30 -5.32
N THR A 140 -8.21 13.22 -4.54
CA THR A 140 -8.93 14.05 -3.60
C THR A 140 -8.80 15.53 -3.96
N GLY A 141 -9.91 16.26 -3.98
CA GLY A 141 -9.94 17.68 -4.30
C GLY A 141 -10.94 18.02 -5.42
N PRO A 142 -10.79 19.17 -6.10
CA PRO A 142 -11.75 19.71 -7.08
C PRO A 142 -11.72 19.00 -8.45
N LEU A 143 -11.75 17.66 -8.47
CA LEU A 143 -11.77 16.88 -9.70
C LEU A 143 -13.12 17.08 -10.41
N SER A 144 -13.07 17.55 -11.65
CA SER A 144 -14.24 17.80 -12.50
C SER A 144 -14.39 16.79 -13.63
N ASN A 145 -13.29 16.21 -14.12
CA ASN A 145 -13.31 15.19 -15.15
C ASN A 145 -12.02 14.35 -15.16
N TRP A 146 -12.03 13.19 -15.82
CA TRP A 146 -10.86 12.32 -16.00
C TRP A 146 -10.92 11.53 -17.31
N SER A 147 -9.81 10.89 -17.69
CA SER A 147 -9.74 10.06 -18.89
C SER A 147 -10.05 8.58 -18.66
N PHE A 148 -10.49 8.21 -17.45
CA PHE A 148 -10.79 6.81 -17.11
C PHE A 148 -12.22 6.45 -17.49
N ALA A 149 -12.46 5.15 -17.71
CA ALA A 149 -13.74 4.60 -18.14
C ALA A 149 -14.29 5.32 -19.40
N ASP A 150 -15.49 5.87 -19.33
CA ASP A 150 -16.18 6.65 -20.35
C ASP A 150 -16.11 8.17 -20.09
N ASN A 151 -15.09 8.61 -19.33
CA ASN A 151 -14.95 9.96 -18.76
C ASN A 151 -16.07 10.33 -17.77
N THR A 152 -16.80 9.35 -17.23
CA THR A 152 -17.77 9.57 -16.16
C THR A 152 -17.09 9.44 -14.80
N LEU A 153 -17.24 10.44 -13.94
CA LEU A 153 -16.80 10.36 -12.56
C LEU A 153 -17.79 9.52 -11.73
N PRO A 154 -17.32 8.54 -10.94
CA PRO A 154 -18.18 7.87 -9.95
C PRO A 154 -18.57 8.86 -8.85
N ALA A 155 -19.59 8.50 -8.07
CA ALA A 155 -19.95 9.27 -6.89
C ALA A 155 -18.74 9.38 -5.93
N PRO A 156 -18.32 10.60 -5.52
CA PRO A 156 -17.19 10.75 -4.63
C PRO A 156 -17.54 10.28 -3.21
N GLN A 157 -16.51 9.88 -2.47
CA GLN A 157 -16.60 9.66 -1.03
C GLN A 157 -16.08 10.89 -0.28
N THR A 158 -16.67 11.19 0.88
CA THR A 158 -16.19 12.23 1.80
C THR A 158 -15.94 11.60 3.16
N VAL A 159 -14.75 11.83 3.72
CA VAL A 159 -14.40 11.34 5.06
C VAL A 159 -14.49 12.53 6.01
N SER A 160 -15.36 12.41 7.03
CA SER A 160 -15.51 13.43 8.09
C SER A 160 -15.77 14.86 7.59
N GLY A 161 -16.51 15.01 6.48
CA GLY A 161 -16.79 16.31 5.87
C GLY A 161 -15.62 16.94 5.10
N GLY A 162 -14.56 16.17 4.85
CA GLY A 162 -13.42 16.58 4.02
C GLY A 162 -13.75 16.68 2.52
N PRO A 163 -12.76 17.08 1.70
CA PRO A 163 -12.93 17.20 0.25
C PRO A 163 -13.34 15.86 -0.40
N PRO A 164 -14.04 15.90 -1.55
CA PRO A 164 -14.44 14.70 -2.27
C PRO A 164 -13.23 13.90 -2.75
N SER A 165 -13.32 12.58 -2.62
CA SER A 165 -12.32 11.60 -3.05
C SER A 165 -12.89 10.62 -4.07
N TYR A 166 -12.14 10.37 -5.14
CA TYR A 166 -12.49 9.49 -6.25
C TYR A 166 -11.47 8.35 -6.34
N ILE A 167 -11.96 7.11 -6.40
CA ILE A 167 -11.11 5.93 -6.42
C ILE A 167 -11.12 5.32 -7.82
N CYS A 168 -9.93 5.09 -8.37
CA CYS A 168 -9.72 4.33 -9.59
C CYS A 168 -8.80 3.15 -9.27
N ARG A 169 -9.24 1.93 -9.62
CA ARG A 169 -8.44 0.71 -9.47
C ARG A 169 -8.03 0.19 -10.83
N LEU A 170 -6.73 0.01 -11.00
CA LEU A 170 -6.10 -0.56 -12.17
C LEU A 170 -5.71 -2.00 -11.82
N THR A 171 -6.20 -2.94 -12.61
CA THR A 171 -5.92 -4.38 -12.46
C THR A 171 -5.24 -4.89 -13.72
N GLY A 172 -4.26 -5.77 -13.55
CA GLY A 172 -3.50 -6.37 -14.63
C GLY A 172 -2.03 -5.98 -14.60
N GLN A 173 -1.19 -6.92 -15.05
CA GLN A 173 0.23 -6.69 -15.24
C GLN A 173 0.42 -5.86 -16.51
N SER A 174 0.98 -4.67 -16.39
CA SER A 174 1.34 -3.83 -17.54
C SER A 174 2.84 -3.56 -17.48
N ASN A 175 3.57 -4.03 -18.49
CA ASN A 175 4.95 -3.61 -18.73
C ASN A 175 5.00 -2.17 -19.29
N GLU A 176 3.83 -1.59 -19.60
CA GLU A 176 3.69 -0.26 -20.16
C GLU A 176 3.22 0.73 -19.10
N ASN A 177 3.72 1.96 -19.21
CA ASN A 177 3.28 3.07 -18.37
C ASN A 177 1.86 3.49 -18.72
N TRP A 178 1.00 3.68 -17.72
CA TRP A 178 -0.36 4.15 -17.94
C TRP A 178 -0.39 5.66 -18.11
N SER A 179 -0.97 6.12 -19.21
CA SER A 179 -1.14 7.55 -19.50
C SER A 179 -2.61 7.93 -19.34
N PHE A 180 -2.88 8.99 -18.60
CA PHE A 180 -4.24 9.48 -18.35
C PHE A 180 -4.23 11.00 -18.17
N TRP A 181 -5.41 11.60 -18.10
CA TRP A 181 -5.54 13.01 -17.74
C TRP A 181 -6.59 13.21 -16.66
N LEU A 182 -6.38 14.24 -15.84
CA LEU A 182 -7.31 14.74 -14.84
C LEU A 182 -7.64 16.19 -15.16
N GLU A 183 -8.90 16.57 -14.96
CA GLU A 183 -9.36 17.95 -15.06
C GLU A 183 -9.85 18.42 -13.70
N ALA A 184 -9.41 19.60 -13.29
CA ALA A 184 -9.90 20.30 -12.11
C ALA A 184 -10.50 21.63 -12.52
N ASN A 185 -11.58 22.03 -11.86
CA ASN A 185 -12.31 23.28 -12.12
C ASN A 185 -11.90 24.44 -11.20
N SER A 186 -10.80 24.29 -10.48
CA SER A 186 -10.22 25.33 -9.63
C SER A 186 -8.69 25.24 -9.56
N SER A 187 -8.07 26.25 -8.97
CA SER A 187 -6.64 26.29 -8.67
C SER A 187 -6.24 25.54 -7.40
N GLU A 188 -7.20 25.00 -6.63
CA GLU A 188 -6.90 24.22 -5.45
C GLU A 188 -6.21 22.90 -5.84
N PRO A 189 -5.27 22.41 -5.02
CA PRO A 189 -4.47 21.23 -5.35
C PRO A 189 -5.33 19.96 -5.44
N LEU A 190 -4.99 19.08 -6.37
CA LEU A 190 -5.42 17.69 -6.33
C LEU A 190 -4.40 16.89 -5.53
N ARG A 191 -4.85 16.22 -4.47
CA ARG A 191 -4.05 15.21 -3.79
C ARG A 191 -4.30 13.86 -4.47
N ILE A 192 -3.25 13.19 -4.92
CA ILE A 192 -3.33 11.86 -5.52
C ILE A 192 -2.54 10.91 -4.66
N ASP A 193 -3.21 9.98 -4.00
CA ASP A 193 -2.56 8.85 -3.34
C ASP A 193 -2.46 7.69 -4.34
N VAL A 194 -1.26 7.16 -4.52
CA VAL A 194 -0.94 6.00 -5.35
C VAL A 194 -0.53 4.86 -4.44
N ALA A 195 -1.21 3.71 -4.57
CA ALA A 195 -0.88 2.50 -3.84
C ALA A 195 -0.75 1.33 -4.80
N VAL A 196 0.39 0.64 -4.79
CA VAL A 196 0.64 -0.54 -5.62
C VAL A 196 0.92 -1.74 -4.75
N LEU A 197 0.21 -2.84 -4.99
CA LEU A 197 0.42 -4.12 -4.31
C LEU A 197 1.24 -5.05 -5.20
N ASP A 198 2.38 -5.48 -4.68
CA ASP A 198 3.28 -6.45 -5.30
C ASP A 198 3.34 -7.72 -4.45
N GLN A 199 3.23 -8.88 -5.09
CA GLN A 199 3.33 -10.18 -4.40
C GLN A 199 4.76 -10.72 -4.36
N PHE A 200 5.70 -10.05 -5.04
CA PHE A 200 7.10 -10.42 -4.99
C PHE A 200 7.65 -10.32 -3.56
N LEU A 201 8.31 -11.39 -3.11
CA LEU A 201 8.92 -11.47 -1.79
C LEU A 201 10.43 -11.30 -1.89
N VAL A 202 10.95 -10.28 -1.22
CA VAL A 202 12.38 -10.10 -1.00
C VAL A 202 12.94 -11.18 -0.07
N ASP A 203 14.26 -11.38 -0.09
CA ASP A 203 14.92 -12.49 0.61
C ASP A 203 14.60 -12.51 2.12
N SER A 204 14.68 -11.37 2.79
CA SER A 204 14.33 -11.24 4.22
C SER A 204 12.88 -11.59 4.54
N THR A 205 11.94 -11.28 3.64
CA THR A 205 10.52 -11.63 3.81
C THR A 205 10.30 -13.13 3.62
N LYS A 206 11.03 -13.77 2.68
CA LYS A 206 11.00 -15.22 2.50
C LYS A 206 11.54 -15.95 3.74
N GLU A 207 12.65 -15.47 4.29
CA GLU A 207 13.24 -15.99 5.52
C GLU A 207 12.25 -15.87 6.68
N LEU A 208 11.71 -14.67 6.92
CA LEU A 208 10.71 -14.43 7.97
C LEU A 208 9.49 -15.35 7.82
N LYS A 209 8.97 -15.51 6.59
CA LYS A 209 7.86 -16.43 6.30
C LYS A 209 8.22 -17.89 6.68
N SER A 210 9.45 -18.34 6.41
CA SER A 210 9.87 -19.72 6.71
C SER A 210 9.99 -20.03 8.21
N LEU A 211 10.05 -19.00 9.06
CA LEU A 211 10.11 -19.16 10.52
C LEU A 211 8.73 -19.43 11.15
N PHE A 212 7.65 -19.33 10.38
CA PHE A 212 6.31 -19.64 10.86
C PHE A 212 5.99 -21.15 10.70
N PRO A 213 5.22 -21.72 11.63
CA PRO A 213 4.80 -23.12 11.54
C PRO A 213 3.99 -23.41 10.27
N SER A 214 4.10 -24.64 9.74
CA SER A 214 3.43 -25.06 8.50
C SER A 214 1.90 -25.03 8.55
N TRP A 215 1.29 -25.00 9.75
CA TRP A 215 -0.15 -24.89 9.93
C TRP A 215 -0.65 -23.43 9.87
N ALA A 216 0.25 -22.44 9.93
CA ALA A 216 -0.06 -21.04 9.73
C ALA A 216 0.06 -20.71 8.25
N ASP A 217 -1.08 -20.63 7.55
CA ASP A 217 -1.09 -20.24 6.16
C ASP A 217 -0.86 -18.73 6.05
N MET A 218 0.14 -18.31 5.28
CA MET A 218 0.57 -16.92 5.21
C MET A 218 0.35 -16.34 3.81
N THR A 219 -0.59 -15.41 3.70
CA THR A 219 -0.70 -14.52 2.53
C THR A 219 0.25 -13.35 2.73
N VAL A 220 1.24 -13.21 1.84
CA VAL A 220 2.31 -12.21 1.93
C VAL A 220 2.32 -11.30 0.71
N PHE A 221 2.39 -9.99 0.94
CA PHE A 221 2.50 -8.98 -0.11
C PHE A 221 3.16 -7.71 0.41
N THR A 222 3.74 -6.94 -0.51
CA THR A 222 4.30 -5.62 -0.28
C THR A 222 3.36 -4.57 -0.87
N THR A 223 2.98 -3.55 -0.10
CA THR A 223 2.34 -2.35 -0.69
C THR A 223 3.33 -1.20 -0.72
N PHE A 224 3.45 -0.59 -1.89
CA PHE A 224 4.16 0.65 -2.15
C PHE A 224 3.15 1.78 -2.16
N PHE A 225 3.35 2.78 -1.30
CA PHE A 225 2.45 3.93 -1.18
C PHE A 225 3.19 5.23 -1.42
N SER A 226 2.60 6.15 -2.17
CA SER A 226 3.08 7.51 -2.36
C SER A 226 1.91 8.48 -2.52
N THR A 227 2.14 9.76 -2.20
CA THR A 227 1.13 10.81 -2.38
C THR A 227 1.75 11.98 -3.15
N TYR A 228 0.96 12.56 -4.04
CA TYR A 228 1.32 13.68 -4.91
C TYR A 228 0.34 14.83 -4.70
N TYR A 229 0.83 16.06 -4.73
CA TYR A 229 0.00 17.27 -4.75
C TYR A 229 0.24 17.97 -6.09
N LEU A 230 -0.81 18.04 -6.90
CA LEU A 230 -0.78 18.61 -8.24
C LEU A 230 -1.61 19.88 -8.36
#